data_AF-A0A7C8CFI9-F1
#
_entry.id   AF-A0A7C8CFI9-F1
#
_cell.length_a   1.000
_cell.length_b   1.000
_cell.length_c   1.000
_cell.angle_alpha   90.00
_cell.angle_beta   90.00
_cell.angle_gamma   90.00
#
_symmetry.space_group_name_H-M   'P 1'
#
loop_
_entity.id
_entity.type
_entity.pdbx_description
1 polymer ?
#
loop_
_entity_poly.entity_id
_entity_poly.type
_entity_poly.pdbx_seq_one_letter_code
_entity_poly.pdbx_strand_id
1 'polypeptide(L)'
;MKLAAAFGKAEAESAARGVDCVEQTASAAEIEAVVAADVVDVVAAINSGLDLSDRKDARCGARLLRASGKQSKRLLRAESRRTRLAGTGKVYSPKKSTKWIKAVKGKGKASKYKRGTSKLGGRPNSFAKDWRRARCGTDTGEQDVANRLAALSDHVTFLTLVSPALDDSEFQPVSPVGPIEYQGRTLNPRCGFDDSPDYHFFVKRGSVNKVVMYYQGGGACWGNLTCGVPVCKNEANLVSDDPDNASAGFGDLSNPDNPFKDWNAVFVTYCTCDVHFGDSDMTYSGILPDVNVSHRGYENAKVAEKFAREHFLNPDAVFVTGSSAGSYGALFHAPALIEAWPTSSFNVLGDGGNGVITPSFLQNEFGNWNFEANIPTNVPGALEAISSGAGMVDYIDAVADFYNRSTWAHYSTAYDGGFGGQTGFYNVMLNDSNPFSALSWWEGTCEFNEVMIDQAVETADLASENYRFYIGAGSQHTMYGNNKVYSDQSGGEDQTIVDWIVDMIAFDPDSSDPTEWQNVECTDCETVLPGDPIPPVAQTAPFFNDMGDTVIMCSE
;
A
#
# COMPACT_ATOMS: atom_id res chain seq x y z
N MET A 1 -14.05 13.32 -33.39
CA MET A 1 -12.97 13.48 -34.43
C MET A 1 -11.68 14.14 -33.93
N LYS A 2 -11.68 15.38 -33.39
CA LYS A 2 -10.43 16.03 -32.94
C LYS A 2 -9.81 15.41 -31.68
N LEU A 3 -10.63 14.94 -30.74
CA LEU A 3 -10.18 14.26 -29.52
C LEU A 3 -9.50 12.93 -29.86
N ALA A 4 -10.21 12.05 -30.58
CA ALA A 4 -9.69 10.78 -31.08
C ALA A 4 -8.35 10.92 -31.83
N ALA A 5 -8.21 11.91 -32.71
CA ALA A 5 -6.94 12.14 -33.41
C ALA A 5 -5.79 12.56 -32.48
N ALA A 6 -6.08 13.30 -31.40
CA ALA A 6 -5.06 13.68 -30.41
C ALA A 6 -4.67 12.51 -29.51
N PHE A 7 -5.64 11.69 -29.10
CA PHE A 7 -5.42 10.46 -28.33
C PHE A 7 -4.61 9.45 -29.13
N GLY A 8 -5.01 9.14 -30.37
CA GLY A 8 -4.26 8.21 -31.21
C GLY A 8 -2.81 8.64 -31.47
N LYS A 9 -2.55 9.95 -31.51
CA LYS A 9 -1.16 10.45 -31.56
C LYS A 9 -0.41 10.18 -30.25
N ALA A 10 -1.04 10.41 -29.10
CA ALA A 10 -0.43 10.14 -27.80
C ALA A 10 -0.19 8.64 -27.59
N GLU A 11 -1.15 7.79 -27.95
CA GLU A 11 -1.04 6.33 -27.94
C GLU A 11 0.13 5.86 -28.81
N ALA A 12 0.27 6.39 -30.03
CA ALA A 12 1.41 6.06 -30.90
C ALA A 12 2.76 6.53 -30.31
N GLU A 13 2.81 7.70 -29.67
CA GLU A 13 4.01 8.19 -28.98
C GLU A 13 4.39 7.33 -27.76
N SER A 14 3.39 6.82 -27.03
CA SER A 14 3.57 5.91 -25.89
C SER A 14 3.99 4.50 -26.32
N ALA A 15 3.33 3.94 -27.34
CA ALA A 15 3.65 2.63 -27.90
C ALA A 15 5.08 2.58 -28.46
N ALA A 16 5.54 3.67 -29.09
CA ALA A 16 6.93 3.81 -29.53
C ALA A 16 7.96 3.78 -28.37
N ARG A 17 7.50 3.89 -27.12
CA ARG A 17 8.30 3.78 -25.89
C ARG A 17 7.99 2.50 -25.10
N GLY A 18 7.26 1.56 -25.69
CA GLY A 18 6.91 0.29 -25.06
C GLY A 18 5.78 0.36 -24.04
N VAL A 19 4.96 1.42 -24.06
CA VAL A 19 3.79 1.55 -23.19
C VAL A 19 2.52 1.24 -23.97
N ASP A 20 1.77 0.23 -23.53
CA ASP A 20 0.47 -0.09 -24.11
C ASP A 20 -0.66 0.67 -23.41
N CYS A 21 -1.03 1.82 -23.99
CA CYS A 21 -2.11 2.63 -23.45
C CYS A 21 -3.50 2.02 -23.61
N VAL A 22 -3.68 1.00 -24.48
CA VAL A 22 -4.99 0.40 -24.74
C VAL A 22 -5.49 -0.37 -23.52
N GLU A 23 -4.59 -1.06 -22.82
CA GLU A 23 -4.92 -1.84 -21.62
C GLU A 23 -4.87 -1.00 -20.32
N GLN A 24 -4.22 0.17 -20.38
CA GLN A 24 -3.84 0.95 -19.20
C GLN A 24 -4.64 2.24 -19.02
N THR A 25 -5.31 2.75 -20.06
CA THR A 25 -5.99 4.05 -20.02
C THR A 25 -7.32 4.02 -20.77
N ALA A 26 -8.25 4.90 -20.37
CA ALA A 26 -9.51 5.05 -21.10
C ALA A 26 -9.27 5.47 -22.57
N SER A 27 -10.01 4.83 -23.46
CA SER A 27 -10.05 5.18 -24.88
C SER A 27 -10.62 6.58 -25.09
N ALA A 28 -10.30 7.17 -26.24
CA ALA A 28 -10.86 8.46 -26.64
C ALA A 28 -12.40 8.44 -26.69
N ALA A 29 -13.00 7.29 -27.01
CA ALA A 29 -14.45 7.13 -27.11
C ALA A 29 -15.11 7.13 -25.73
N GLU A 30 -14.52 6.44 -24.75
CA GLU A 30 -15.01 6.44 -23.36
C GLU A 30 -14.92 7.84 -22.75
N ILE A 31 -13.78 8.52 -22.94
CA ILE A 31 -13.64 9.91 -22.50
C ILE A 31 -14.66 10.83 -23.19
N GLU A 32 -14.91 10.66 -24.49
CA GLU A 32 -15.93 11.44 -25.22
C GLU A 32 -17.33 11.20 -24.66
N ALA A 33 -17.68 9.95 -24.32
CA ALA A 33 -18.96 9.58 -23.73
C ALA A 33 -19.16 10.22 -22.34
N VAL A 34 -18.15 10.12 -21.46
CA VAL A 34 -18.19 10.72 -20.11
C VAL A 34 -18.32 12.24 -20.21
N VAL A 35 -17.49 12.88 -21.04
CA VAL A 35 -17.55 14.34 -21.24
C VAL A 35 -18.91 14.75 -21.79
N ALA A 36 -19.48 13.99 -22.73
CA ALA A 36 -20.79 14.30 -23.32
C ALA A 36 -21.90 14.24 -22.26
N ALA A 37 -21.93 13.20 -21.42
CA ALA A 37 -22.90 13.05 -20.35
C ALA A 37 -22.84 14.21 -19.35
N ASP A 38 -21.66 14.53 -18.83
CA ASP A 38 -21.49 15.60 -17.84
C ASP A 38 -21.75 17.01 -18.42
N VAL A 39 -21.47 17.22 -19.71
CA VAL A 39 -21.77 18.48 -20.39
C VAL A 39 -23.27 18.72 -20.48
N VAL A 40 -24.10 17.69 -20.64
CA VAL A 40 -25.57 17.82 -20.64
C VAL A 40 -26.04 18.40 -19.30
N ASP A 41 -25.51 17.88 -18.19
CA ASP A 41 -25.85 18.35 -16.84
C ASP A 41 -25.42 19.80 -16.59
N VAL A 42 -24.22 20.17 -17.03
CA VAL A 42 -23.72 21.55 -16.93
C VAL A 42 -24.58 22.51 -17.77
N VAL A 43 -24.96 22.09 -18.98
CA VAL A 43 -25.83 22.87 -19.87
C VAL A 43 -27.22 23.03 -19.27
N ALA A 44 -27.80 21.96 -18.72
CA ALA A 44 -29.10 21.99 -18.05
C ALA A 44 -29.08 22.95 -16.85
N ALA A 45 -28.06 22.85 -15.99
CA ALA A 45 -27.90 23.75 -14.84
C ALA A 45 -27.82 25.22 -15.26
N ILE A 46 -26.97 25.55 -16.25
CA ILE A 46 -26.78 26.93 -16.73
C ILE A 46 -28.04 27.50 -17.40
N ASN A 47 -28.80 26.64 -18.10
CA ASN A 47 -30.00 27.07 -18.80
C ASN A 47 -31.24 27.09 -17.89
N SER A 48 -31.17 26.57 -16.67
CA SER A 48 -32.26 26.68 -15.69
C SER A 48 -32.62 28.15 -15.48
N GLY A 49 -33.91 28.47 -15.61
CA GLY A 49 -34.45 29.82 -15.42
C GLY A 49 -34.28 30.76 -16.61
N LEU A 50 -33.60 30.34 -17.69
CA LEU A 50 -33.41 31.15 -18.89
C LEU A 50 -34.46 30.84 -19.96
N ASP A 51 -35.02 31.88 -20.58
CA ASP A 51 -35.83 31.71 -21.80
C ASP A 51 -34.93 31.74 -23.04
N LEU A 52 -34.59 30.57 -23.57
CA LEU A 52 -33.69 30.46 -24.72
C LEU A 52 -34.30 31.00 -26.04
N SER A 53 -35.61 31.32 -26.06
CA SER A 53 -36.23 32.03 -27.18
C SER A 53 -35.96 33.55 -27.13
N ASP A 54 -35.67 34.10 -25.94
CA ASP A 54 -35.21 35.47 -25.78
C ASP A 54 -33.73 35.62 -26.15
N ARG A 55 -33.44 36.63 -26.98
CA ARG A 55 -32.08 36.86 -27.50
C ARG A 55 -31.07 37.28 -26.44
N LYS A 56 -31.49 37.86 -25.31
CA LYS A 56 -30.58 38.26 -24.23
C LYS A 56 -30.24 37.03 -23.39
N ASP A 57 -31.22 36.25 -23.01
CA ASP A 57 -31.05 35.01 -22.23
C ASP A 57 -30.22 33.98 -23.01
N ALA A 58 -30.54 33.73 -24.28
CA ALA A 58 -29.74 32.86 -25.14
C ALA A 58 -28.27 33.33 -25.27
N ARG A 59 -28.04 34.65 -25.42
CA ARG A 59 -26.68 35.21 -25.45
C ARG A 59 -25.97 35.08 -24.10
N CYS A 60 -26.72 35.11 -23.01
CA CYS A 60 -26.19 35.01 -21.68
C CYS A 60 -25.76 33.58 -21.34
N GLY A 61 -26.65 32.61 -21.55
CA GLY A 61 -26.33 31.17 -21.40
C GLY A 61 -25.11 30.78 -22.25
N ALA A 62 -25.05 31.25 -23.51
CA ALA A 62 -23.88 31.02 -24.37
C ALA A 62 -22.57 31.62 -23.81
N ARG A 63 -22.61 32.74 -23.08
CA ARG A 63 -21.41 33.30 -22.42
C ARG A 63 -20.99 32.45 -21.22
N LEU A 64 -21.94 31.98 -20.42
CA LEU A 64 -21.66 31.09 -19.28
C LEU A 64 -21.09 29.75 -19.75
N LEU A 65 -21.63 29.16 -20.82
CA LEU A 65 -21.10 27.94 -21.42
C LEU A 65 -19.68 28.12 -21.94
N ARG A 66 -19.39 29.25 -22.60
CA ARG A 66 -18.01 29.59 -23.04
C ARG A 66 -17.06 29.80 -21.85
N ALA A 67 -17.53 30.41 -20.76
CA ALA A 67 -16.74 30.56 -19.54
C ALA A 67 -16.43 29.19 -18.92
N SER A 68 -17.42 28.31 -18.88
CA SER A 68 -17.30 26.93 -18.38
C SER A 68 -16.29 26.13 -19.19
N GLY A 69 -16.38 26.15 -20.52
CA GLY A 69 -15.40 25.46 -21.38
C GLY A 69 -13.96 25.99 -21.23
N LYS A 70 -13.77 27.29 -20.97
CA LYS A 70 -12.44 27.84 -20.62
C LYS A 70 -11.95 27.34 -19.28
N GLN A 71 -12.85 27.16 -18.30
CA GLN A 71 -12.51 26.67 -16.98
C GLN A 71 -12.13 25.19 -17.02
N SER A 72 -12.90 24.32 -17.68
CA SER A 72 -12.53 22.90 -17.88
C SER A 72 -11.17 22.76 -18.55
N LYS A 73 -10.92 23.55 -19.60
CA LYS A 73 -9.60 23.56 -20.29
C LYS A 73 -8.45 23.94 -19.36
N ARG A 74 -8.68 24.77 -18.34
CA ARG A 74 -7.63 25.15 -17.37
C ARG A 74 -7.38 24.05 -16.36
N LEU A 75 -8.45 23.42 -15.87
CA LEU A 75 -8.36 22.30 -14.93
C LEU A 75 -7.58 21.14 -15.56
N LEU A 76 -7.99 20.66 -16.74
CA LEU A 76 -7.30 19.58 -17.46
C LEU A 76 -5.84 19.93 -17.81
N ARG A 77 -5.53 21.20 -18.09
CA ARG A 77 -4.15 21.64 -18.32
C ARG A 77 -3.31 21.66 -17.05
N ALA A 78 -3.92 21.91 -15.90
CA ALA A 78 -3.23 21.85 -14.61
C ALA A 78 -2.92 20.39 -14.27
N GLU A 79 -3.90 19.50 -14.40
CA GLU A 79 -3.70 18.06 -14.16
C GLU A 79 -2.67 17.44 -15.11
N SER A 80 -2.79 17.68 -16.42
CA SER A 80 -1.78 17.22 -17.39
C SER A 80 -0.36 17.68 -17.05
N ARG A 81 -0.20 18.91 -16.54
CA ARG A 81 1.11 19.40 -16.09
C ARG A 81 1.58 18.69 -14.82
N ARG A 82 0.68 18.45 -13.87
CA ARG A 82 0.97 17.73 -12.62
C ARG A 82 1.46 16.31 -12.95
N THR A 83 0.71 15.54 -13.71
CA THR A 83 1.06 14.16 -14.13
C THR A 83 2.39 14.12 -14.87
N ARG A 84 2.61 15.03 -15.82
CA ARG A 84 3.88 15.07 -16.57
C ARG A 84 5.08 15.42 -15.69
N LEU A 85 4.90 16.25 -14.66
CA LEU A 85 5.99 16.61 -13.76
C LEU A 85 6.30 15.48 -12.78
N ALA A 86 5.28 14.75 -12.30
CA ALA A 86 5.46 13.56 -11.45
C ALA A 86 6.42 12.55 -12.10
N GLY A 87 6.22 12.23 -13.38
CA GLY A 87 7.08 11.30 -14.13
C GLY A 87 8.50 11.79 -14.45
N THR A 88 8.92 12.99 -14.05
CA THR A 88 10.29 13.49 -14.31
C THR A 88 11.29 13.24 -13.19
N GLY A 89 10.88 12.59 -12.09
CA GLY A 89 11.77 12.22 -10.97
C GLY A 89 12.42 13.41 -10.21
N LYS A 90 12.21 14.66 -10.65
CA LYS A 90 12.77 15.88 -10.03
C LYS A 90 12.15 16.24 -8.67
N VAL A 91 11.37 15.33 -8.10
CA VAL A 91 10.71 15.47 -6.80
C VAL A 91 11.62 14.94 -5.69
N TYR A 92 12.49 13.97 -6.00
CA TYR A 92 13.52 13.50 -5.07
C TYR A 92 14.84 14.25 -5.24
N SER A 93 14.91 15.41 -4.59
CA SER A 93 16.17 16.09 -4.33
C SER A 93 15.98 16.86 -3.02
N PRO A 94 16.58 16.41 -1.90
CA PRO A 94 16.43 17.03 -0.58
C PRO A 94 16.62 18.56 -0.58
N LYS A 95 17.42 19.09 -1.52
CA LYS A 95 17.77 20.50 -1.62
C LYS A 95 16.95 21.36 -2.61
N LYS A 96 16.01 20.79 -3.38
CA LYS A 96 15.26 21.53 -4.45
C LYS A 96 13.75 21.59 -4.25
N SER A 97 13.18 20.78 -3.36
CA SER A 97 11.74 20.76 -3.03
C SER A 97 11.24 22.06 -2.37
N THR A 98 12.10 22.76 -1.63
CA THR A 98 11.78 24.02 -0.92
C THR A 98 11.29 25.16 -1.83
N LYS A 99 11.68 25.17 -3.11
CA LYS A 99 11.24 26.20 -4.07
C LYS A 99 9.82 25.95 -4.60
N TRP A 100 9.41 24.68 -4.67
CA TRP A 100 8.09 24.27 -5.14
C TRP A 100 7.03 24.40 -4.03
N ILE A 101 7.39 24.03 -2.80
CA ILE A 101 6.52 24.16 -1.61
C ILE A 101 6.17 25.63 -1.31
N LYS A 102 7.10 26.58 -1.54
CA LYS A 102 6.80 28.02 -1.42
C LYS A 102 5.80 28.54 -2.45
N ALA A 103 5.64 27.88 -3.60
CA ALA A 103 4.61 28.22 -4.57
C ALA A 103 3.21 27.67 -4.17
N VAL A 104 3.18 26.66 -3.30
CA VAL A 104 1.96 25.99 -2.80
C VAL A 104 1.49 26.59 -1.46
N LYS A 105 2.39 26.93 -0.52
CA LYS A 105 2.11 27.44 0.85
C LYS A 105 1.65 28.93 0.93
N GLY A 106 0.98 29.45 -0.09
CA GLY A 106 0.47 30.84 -0.10
C GLY A 106 -0.82 31.05 0.69
N LYS A 107 -0.74 31.12 2.03
CA LYS A 107 -1.70 31.70 3.01
C LYS A 107 -3.11 31.08 3.18
N GLY A 108 -3.39 30.59 4.40
CA GLY A 108 -4.54 31.02 5.21
C GLY A 108 -5.74 30.08 5.39
N LYS A 109 -5.71 29.30 6.48
CA LYS A 109 -6.79 28.82 7.38
C LYS A 109 -7.92 27.89 6.85
N ALA A 110 -7.92 26.71 7.49
CA ALA A 110 -9.03 25.85 7.91
C ALA A 110 -9.77 24.97 6.88
N SER A 111 -9.66 23.65 7.17
CA SER A 111 -10.69 22.61 7.06
C SER A 111 -11.00 22.01 5.67
N LYS A 112 -10.88 20.66 5.66
CA LYS A 112 -11.36 19.67 4.68
C LYS A 112 -10.51 19.47 3.43
N TYR A 113 -9.88 18.28 3.40
CA TYR A 113 -9.62 17.44 2.24
C TYR A 113 -10.54 17.76 1.06
N LYS A 114 -10.10 18.69 0.24
CA LYS A 114 -10.61 18.94 -1.10
C LYS A 114 -9.39 19.11 -1.97
N ARG A 115 -9.25 18.17 -2.92
CA ARG A 115 -8.37 18.22 -4.09
C ARG A 115 -8.04 19.67 -4.45
N GLY A 116 -6.75 19.98 -4.56
CA GLY A 116 -6.18 21.30 -4.77
C GLY A 116 -6.56 22.00 -6.09
N THR A 117 -7.85 22.16 -6.36
CA THR A 117 -8.39 22.96 -7.47
C THR A 117 -8.29 24.46 -7.20
N SER A 118 -8.07 24.89 -5.95
CA SER A 118 -8.14 26.31 -5.59
C SER A 118 -6.89 27.15 -5.91
N LYS A 119 -5.69 26.57 -6.04
CA LYS A 119 -4.44 27.34 -6.21
C LYS A 119 -3.59 27.05 -7.44
N LEU A 120 -3.82 25.94 -8.16
CA LEU A 120 -3.16 25.66 -9.45
C LEU A 120 -4.14 25.73 -10.65
N GLY A 121 -5.45 25.77 -10.39
CA GLY A 121 -6.53 25.92 -11.37
C GLY A 121 -6.80 27.36 -11.84
N GLY A 122 -5.80 28.05 -12.37
CA GLY A 122 -5.97 29.40 -12.93
C GLY A 122 -6.32 30.47 -11.90
N ARG A 123 -6.29 31.76 -12.29
CA ARG A 123 -6.69 32.85 -11.40
C ARG A 123 -8.13 32.58 -10.91
N PRO A 124 -8.40 32.40 -9.59
CA PRO A 124 -9.76 32.22 -9.04
C PRO A 124 -10.73 33.31 -9.56
N ASN A 125 -10.17 34.49 -9.81
CA ASN A 125 -10.86 35.66 -10.33
C ASN A 125 -11.26 35.61 -11.81
N SER A 126 -11.09 34.52 -12.55
CA SER A 126 -11.34 34.53 -14.01
C SER A 126 -12.64 33.85 -14.42
N PHE A 127 -12.99 32.68 -13.87
CA PHE A 127 -14.31 32.08 -14.07
C PHE A 127 -15.39 32.94 -13.42
N ALA A 128 -15.23 33.25 -12.12
CA ALA A 128 -16.13 34.14 -11.38
C ALA A 128 -16.30 35.53 -12.04
N LYS A 129 -15.24 36.05 -12.69
CA LYS A 129 -15.32 37.32 -13.45
C LYS A 129 -16.08 37.16 -14.76
N ASP A 130 -15.86 36.08 -15.50
CA ASP A 130 -16.61 35.80 -16.72
C ASP A 130 -18.09 35.52 -16.39
N TRP A 131 -18.37 34.84 -15.27
CA TRP A 131 -19.72 34.63 -14.72
C TRP A 131 -20.43 35.95 -14.41
N ARG A 132 -19.83 36.80 -13.56
CA ARG A 132 -20.39 38.12 -13.22
C ARG A 132 -20.58 39.02 -14.44
N ARG A 133 -19.73 38.90 -15.47
CA ARG A 133 -19.84 39.66 -16.73
C ARG A 133 -20.95 39.17 -17.65
N ALA A 134 -21.35 37.90 -17.54
CA ALA A 134 -22.43 37.38 -18.34
C ALA A 134 -23.76 38.09 -18.00
N ARG A 135 -24.00 38.35 -16.71
CA ARG A 135 -25.21 38.99 -16.15
C ARG A 135 -26.49 38.18 -16.45
N CYS A 136 -26.47 36.88 -16.15
CA CYS A 136 -27.59 35.97 -16.43
C CYS A 136 -28.50 35.83 -15.21
N GLY A 137 -29.80 35.73 -15.46
CA GLY A 137 -30.80 35.35 -14.45
C GLY A 137 -31.01 33.84 -14.39
N THR A 138 -29.95 33.04 -14.52
CA THR A 138 -30.06 31.58 -14.35
C THR A 138 -30.32 31.24 -12.89
N ASP A 139 -31.08 30.17 -12.63
CA ASP A 139 -31.37 29.70 -11.28
C ASP A 139 -30.15 29.08 -10.59
N THR A 140 -29.12 28.67 -11.34
CA THR A 140 -27.93 28.02 -10.77
C THR A 140 -26.88 29.03 -10.30
N GLY A 141 -26.20 28.70 -9.20
CA GLY A 141 -25.08 29.49 -8.70
C GLY A 141 -23.77 29.26 -9.46
N GLU A 142 -22.88 30.25 -9.42
CA GLU A 142 -21.52 30.12 -9.96
C GLU A 142 -20.78 28.91 -9.37
N GLN A 143 -20.88 28.74 -8.04
CA GLN A 143 -20.17 27.71 -7.31
C GLN A 143 -20.67 26.31 -7.67
N ASP A 144 -21.97 26.15 -7.95
CA ASP A 144 -22.56 24.86 -8.33
C ASP A 144 -21.99 24.40 -9.67
N VAL A 145 -21.95 25.32 -10.66
CA VAL A 145 -21.32 25.03 -11.95
C VAL A 145 -19.82 24.79 -11.79
N ALA A 146 -19.12 25.59 -10.98
CA ALA A 146 -17.70 25.38 -10.73
C ALA A 146 -17.40 24.00 -10.12
N ASN A 147 -18.23 23.54 -9.18
CA ASN A 147 -18.13 22.22 -8.58
C ASN A 147 -18.37 21.10 -9.60
N ARG A 148 -19.38 21.23 -10.47
CA ARG A 148 -19.65 20.27 -11.55
C ARG A 148 -18.49 20.18 -12.54
N LEU A 149 -17.90 21.32 -12.92
CA LEU A 149 -16.74 21.34 -13.81
C LEU A 149 -15.48 20.73 -13.18
N ALA A 150 -15.31 20.91 -11.86
CA ALA A 150 -14.25 20.27 -11.11
C ALA A 150 -14.45 18.76 -11.08
N ALA A 151 -15.66 18.28 -10.75
CA ALA A 151 -16.02 16.87 -10.74
C ALA A 151 -15.80 16.19 -12.10
N LEU A 152 -16.22 16.83 -13.20
CA LEU A 152 -15.94 16.34 -14.56
C LEU A 152 -14.42 16.26 -14.82
N SER A 153 -13.66 17.30 -14.48
CA SER A 153 -12.20 17.28 -14.67
C SER A 153 -11.55 16.16 -13.86
N ASP A 154 -12.02 15.94 -12.65
CA ASP A 154 -11.57 14.92 -11.72
C ASP A 154 -11.86 13.51 -12.24
N HIS A 155 -13.06 13.30 -12.78
CA HIS A 155 -13.49 12.02 -13.37
C HIS A 155 -12.70 11.70 -14.63
N VAL A 156 -12.56 12.65 -15.56
CA VAL A 156 -11.73 12.48 -16.77
C VAL A 156 -10.27 12.21 -16.39
N THR A 157 -9.74 12.90 -15.38
CA THR A 157 -8.36 12.67 -14.93
C THR A 157 -8.21 11.28 -14.34
N PHE A 158 -9.16 10.84 -13.50
CA PHE A 158 -9.16 9.51 -12.91
C PHE A 158 -9.09 8.40 -13.98
N LEU A 159 -9.93 8.47 -15.00
CA LEU A 159 -9.96 7.50 -16.12
C LEU A 159 -8.68 7.47 -16.97
N THR A 160 -7.80 8.46 -16.80
CA THR A 160 -6.48 8.50 -17.46
C THR A 160 -5.32 8.17 -16.54
N LEU A 161 -5.57 7.99 -15.23
CA LEU A 161 -4.57 7.65 -14.22
C LEU A 161 -4.77 6.26 -13.62
N VAL A 162 -6.01 5.78 -13.62
CA VAL A 162 -6.43 4.47 -13.16
C VAL A 162 -7.05 3.75 -14.34
N SER A 163 -6.52 2.58 -14.69
CA SER A 163 -7.00 1.82 -15.84
C SER A 163 -8.47 1.44 -15.65
N PRO A 164 -9.39 1.88 -16.55
CA PRO A 164 -10.81 1.51 -16.47
C PRO A 164 -11.08 0.07 -16.91
N ALA A 165 -10.09 -0.60 -17.52
CA ALA A 165 -10.21 -1.99 -17.96
C ALA A 165 -10.16 -2.99 -16.79
N LEU A 166 -9.72 -2.54 -15.61
CA LEU A 166 -9.73 -3.34 -14.40
C LEU A 166 -11.14 -3.39 -13.80
N ASP A 167 -11.53 -4.59 -13.36
CA ASP A 167 -12.82 -4.82 -12.71
C ASP A 167 -12.91 -4.07 -11.37
N ASP A 168 -14.06 -3.46 -11.10
CA ASP A 168 -14.31 -2.72 -9.86
C ASP A 168 -15.24 -3.44 -8.87
N SER A 169 -15.73 -4.62 -9.25
CA SER A 169 -16.66 -5.44 -8.47
C SER A 169 -15.99 -6.61 -7.74
N GLU A 170 -14.98 -7.24 -8.35
CA GLU A 170 -14.26 -8.40 -7.83
C GLU A 170 -12.75 -8.32 -8.14
N PHE A 171 -11.94 -9.05 -7.39
CA PHE A 171 -10.52 -9.23 -7.66
C PHE A 171 -10.33 -10.12 -8.89
N GLN A 172 -9.49 -9.68 -9.81
CA GLN A 172 -9.14 -10.45 -11.00
C GLN A 172 -7.72 -11.01 -10.86
N PRO A 173 -7.52 -12.32 -11.13
CA PRO A 173 -6.18 -12.89 -11.17
C PRO A 173 -5.44 -12.39 -12.41
N VAL A 174 -4.16 -12.08 -12.21
CA VAL A 174 -3.20 -11.77 -13.26
C VAL A 174 -2.14 -12.86 -13.24
N SER A 175 -2.01 -13.58 -14.37
CA SER A 175 -1.02 -14.64 -14.56
C SER A 175 0.06 -14.15 -15.53
N PRO A 176 1.24 -13.77 -15.04
CA PRO A 176 2.39 -13.45 -15.88
C PRO A 176 2.74 -14.59 -16.85
N VAL A 177 3.03 -14.26 -18.11
CA VAL A 177 3.40 -15.26 -19.12
C VAL A 177 4.82 -15.00 -19.60
N GLY A 178 5.72 -15.94 -19.29
CA GLY A 178 7.11 -15.92 -19.73
C GLY A 178 7.97 -14.85 -19.05
N PRO A 179 9.20 -14.64 -19.54
CA PRO A 179 10.09 -13.62 -19.01
C PRO A 179 9.54 -12.20 -19.22
N ILE A 180 9.65 -11.36 -18.19
CA ILE A 180 9.14 -9.99 -18.17
C ILE A 180 10.29 -9.01 -18.04
N GLU A 181 10.44 -8.12 -19.00
CA GLU A 181 11.42 -7.03 -18.91
C GLU A 181 10.89 -5.90 -18.03
N TYR A 182 11.63 -5.58 -16.97
CA TYR A 182 11.30 -4.47 -16.07
C TYR A 182 12.56 -3.80 -15.52
N GLN A 183 12.63 -2.47 -15.66
CA GLN A 183 13.74 -1.65 -15.13
C GLN A 183 15.15 -2.14 -15.53
N GLY A 184 15.28 -2.78 -16.70
CA GLY A 184 16.56 -3.31 -17.20
C GLY A 184 16.93 -4.70 -16.66
N ARG A 185 16.00 -5.39 -15.99
CA ARG A 185 16.10 -6.79 -15.59
C ARG A 185 15.06 -7.64 -16.32
N THR A 186 15.44 -8.86 -16.64
CA THR A 186 14.54 -9.92 -17.07
C THR A 186 14.03 -10.67 -15.84
N LEU A 187 12.74 -10.58 -15.54
CA LEU A 187 12.08 -11.25 -14.43
C LEU A 187 11.46 -12.57 -14.91
N ASN A 188 11.57 -13.63 -14.11
CA ASN A 188 11.08 -14.97 -14.40
C ASN A 188 10.12 -15.41 -13.29
N PRO A 189 8.92 -14.83 -13.23
CA PRO A 189 7.98 -15.09 -12.15
C PRO A 189 7.57 -16.56 -12.12
N ARG A 190 7.60 -17.16 -10.93
CA ARG A 190 7.20 -18.55 -10.68
C ARG A 190 7.06 -18.80 -9.18
N CYS A 191 6.36 -19.87 -8.82
CA CYS A 191 6.39 -20.42 -7.48
C CYS A 191 7.61 -21.32 -7.25
N GLY A 192 7.90 -21.55 -5.96
CA GLY A 192 9.18 -22.10 -5.53
C GLY A 192 9.39 -23.57 -5.86
N PHE A 193 8.32 -24.35 -5.91
CA PHE A 193 8.40 -25.79 -6.11
C PHE A 193 7.91 -26.18 -7.51
N ASP A 194 8.48 -27.25 -8.07
CA ASP A 194 8.20 -27.70 -9.44
C ASP A 194 6.85 -28.41 -9.60
N ASP A 195 6.19 -28.79 -8.50
CA ASP A 195 4.86 -29.40 -8.49
C ASP A 195 3.74 -28.38 -8.75
N SER A 196 3.97 -27.11 -8.37
CA SER A 196 3.05 -25.99 -8.62
C SER A 196 3.85 -24.74 -9.00
N PRO A 197 4.43 -24.67 -10.22
CA PRO A 197 5.36 -23.60 -10.60
C PRO A 197 4.66 -22.30 -11.04
N ASP A 198 3.36 -22.34 -11.34
CA ASP A 198 2.63 -21.21 -11.88
C ASP A 198 2.44 -20.11 -10.84
N TYR A 199 2.71 -18.86 -11.23
CA TYR A 199 2.50 -17.69 -10.38
C TYR A 199 1.33 -16.84 -10.87
N HIS A 200 0.56 -16.31 -9.92
CA HIS A 200 -0.43 -15.26 -10.16
C HIS A 200 -0.55 -14.34 -8.96
N PHE A 201 -1.03 -13.13 -9.21
CA PHE A 201 -1.39 -12.14 -8.19
C PHE A 201 -2.78 -11.57 -8.53
N PHE A 202 -3.41 -10.84 -7.62
CA PHE A 202 -4.77 -10.35 -7.84
C PHE A 202 -4.82 -8.82 -7.84
N VAL A 203 -5.73 -8.27 -8.63
CA VAL A 203 -5.94 -6.82 -8.74
C VAL A 203 -7.41 -6.48 -8.74
N LYS A 204 -7.74 -5.35 -8.12
CA LYS A 204 -9.11 -4.80 -8.13
C LYS A 204 -9.07 -3.29 -8.27
N ARG A 205 -9.93 -2.74 -9.13
CA ARG A 205 -10.11 -1.30 -9.29
C ARG A 205 -10.93 -0.74 -8.13
N GLY A 206 -10.47 0.39 -7.62
CA GLY A 206 -11.17 1.19 -6.62
C GLY A 206 -11.94 2.35 -7.24
N SER A 207 -12.64 3.10 -6.39
CA SER A 207 -13.37 4.31 -6.76
C SER A 207 -12.57 5.60 -6.52
N VAL A 208 -11.43 5.52 -5.81
CA VAL A 208 -10.53 6.66 -5.54
C VAL A 208 -9.12 6.43 -6.12
N ASN A 209 -8.40 7.52 -6.39
CA ASN A 209 -7.02 7.50 -6.91
C ASN A 209 -6.00 7.19 -5.80
N LYS A 210 -6.16 6.05 -5.13
CA LYS A 210 -5.26 5.55 -4.07
C LYS A 210 -5.03 4.06 -4.26
N VAL A 211 -3.88 3.56 -3.85
CA VAL A 211 -3.48 2.15 -4.05
C VAL A 211 -3.10 1.51 -2.73
N VAL A 212 -3.63 0.32 -2.45
CA VAL A 212 -3.10 -0.58 -1.43
C VAL A 212 -2.32 -1.70 -2.12
N MET A 213 -1.03 -1.82 -1.80
CA MET A 213 -0.17 -2.95 -2.17
C MET A 213 -0.14 -3.88 -0.96
N TYR A 214 -0.84 -5.01 -1.03
CA TYR A 214 -0.90 -6.00 0.03
C TYR A 214 -0.04 -7.22 -0.31
N TYR A 215 0.90 -7.60 0.56
CA TYR A 215 1.74 -8.79 0.41
C TYR A 215 1.21 -9.93 1.28
N GLN A 216 0.93 -11.08 0.66
CA GLN A 216 0.37 -12.23 1.35
C GLN A 216 1.38 -12.89 2.30
N GLY A 217 0.92 -13.37 3.45
CA GLY A 217 1.70 -14.21 4.35
C GLY A 217 1.80 -15.67 3.91
N GLY A 218 2.52 -16.48 4.70
CA GLY A 218 2.58 -17.93 4.49
C GLY A 218 3.92 -18.57 4.85
N GLY A 219 4.54 -18.16 5.97
CA GLY A 219 5.77 -18.79 6.48
C GLY A 219 7.02 -18.62 5.60
N ALA A 220 8.07 -19.39 5.89
CA ALA A 220 9.33 -19.36 5.15
C ALA A 220 10.09 -20.69 5.30
N CYS A 221 11.04 -20.95 4.41
CA CYS A 221 11.96 -22.09 4.52
C CYS A 221 13.36 -21.72 4.03
N TRP A 222 14.38 -22.34 4.63
CA TRP A 222 15.78 -21.96 4.43
C TRP A 222 16.76 -23.14 4.54
N GLY A 223 16.27 -24.36 4.68
CA GLY A 223 17.12 -25.55 4.83
C GLY A 223 16.39 -26.84 4.47
N ASN A 224 17.11 -27.97 4.43
CA ASN A 224 16.53 -29.25 4.00
C ASN A 224 15.34 -29.70 4.86
N LEU A 225 15.41 -29.47 6.17
CA LEU A 225 14.30 -29.81 7.07
C LEU A 225 13.13 -28.85 6.89
N THR A 226 13.36 -27.52 6.93
CA THR A 226 12.28 -26.54 6.81
C THR A 226 11.64 -26.57 5.42
N CYS A 227 12.40 -26.69 4.34
CA CYS A 227 11.83 -26.77 2.98
C CYS A 227 11.26 -28.16 2.65
N GLY A 228 11.64 -29.20 3.39
CA GLY A 228 11.15 -30.57 3.18
C GLY A 228 9.81 -30.89 3.86
N VAL A 229 9.27 -29.98 4.65
CA VAL A 229 7.95 -30.10 5.30
C VAL A 229 7.11 -28.83 5.02
N PRO A 230 5.77 -28.89 5.11
CA PRO A 230 4.91 -27.76 4.72
C PRO A 230 4.85 -26.66 5.82
N VAL A 231 5.95 -25.94 6.03
CA VAL A 231 6.04 -24.77 6.93
C VAL A 231 5.85 -23.45 6.20
N CYS A 232 5.83 -23.47 4.88
CA CYS A 232 5.61 -22.32 4.05
C CYS A 232 4.63 -22.64 2.94
N LYS A 233 4.03 -21.59 2.41
CA LYS A 233 3.14 -21.66 1.29
C LYS A 233 3.94 -21.88 0.00
N ASN A 234 3.55 -22.89 -0.78
CA ASN A 234 4.30 -23.39 -1.93
C ASN A 234 3.56 -23.26 -3.27
N GLU A 235 2.31 -22.80 -3.27
CA GLU A 235 1.52 -22.60 -4.49
C GLU A 235 0.86 -21.22 -4.49
N ALA A 236 0.75 -20.61 -5.67
CA ALA A 236 -0.24 -19.56 -5.91
C ALA A 236 -1.51 -20.28 -6.39
N ASN A 237 -2.60 -20.20 -5.63
CA ASN A 237 -3.85 -20.90 -5.92
C ASN A 237 -4.94 -19.90 -6.33
N LEU A 238 -5.56 -20.10 -7.50
CA LEU A 238 -6.54 -19.12 -8.03
C LEU A 238 -7.81 -19.02 -7.19
N VAL A 239 -8.11 -20.05 -6.39
CA VAL A 239 -9.33 -20.11 -5.58
C VAL A 239 -9.05 -19.72 -4.15
N SER A 240 -8.09 -20.37 -3.48
CA SER A 240 -7.87 -20.12 -2.03
C SER A 240 -7.17 -18.79 -1.75
N ASP A 241 -6.49 -18.20 -2.73
CA ASP A 241 -5.79 -16.93 -2.56
C ASP A 241 -6.58 -15.74 -3.07
N ASP A 242 -7.75 -15.98 -3.67
CA ASP A 242 -8.62 -14.92 -4.13
C ASP A 242 -9.06 -14.07 -2.92
N PRO A 243 -8.69 -12.77 -2.89
CA PRO A 243 -9.04 -11.88 -1.78
C PRO A 243 -10.54 -11.70 -1.59
N ASP A 244 -11.38 -12.00 -2.60
CA ASP A 244 -12.84 -11.95 -2.45
C ASP A 244 -13.39 -13.00 -1.46
N ASN A 245 -12.59 -14.00 -1.08
CA ASN A 245 -12.95 -14.93 -0.01
C ASN A 245 -12.80 -14.33 1.40
N ALA A 246 -12.15 -13.17 1.54
CA ALA A 246 -11.95 -12.54 2.83
C ALA A 246 -13.26 -11.92 3.35
N SER A 247 -13.67 -12.32 4.55
CA SER A 247 -14.91 -11.87 5.20
C SER A 247 -14.69 -11.22 6.57
N ALA A 248 -13.46 -10.79 6.85
CA ALA A 248 -13.10 -10.16 8.11
C ALA A 248 -11.94 -9.18 7.95
N GLY A 249 -11.76 -8.32 8.96
CA GLY A 249 -10.69 -7.33 9.02
C GLY A 249 -10.72 -6.34 7.86
N PHE A 250 -9.55 -5.97 7.36
CA PHE A 250 -9.39 -5.12 6.19
C PHE A 250 -9.52 -5.88 4.85
N GLY A 251 -9.54 -7.21 4.89
CA GLY A 251 -9.87 -8.02 3.71
C GLY A 251 -11.36 -7.92 3.32
N ASP A 252 -12.26 -7.72 4.29
CA ASP A 252 -13.67 -7.45 4.01
C ASP A 252 -13.86 -6.00 3.53
N LEU A 253 -13.89 -5.82 2.21
CA LEU A 253 -14.14 -4.51 1.59
C LEU A 253 -15.62 -4.07 1.67
N SER A 254 -16.53 -4.93 2.13
CA SER A 254 -17.94 -4.56 2.33
C SER A 254 -18.17 -3.83 3.65
N ASN A 255 -17.24 -3.95 4.60
CA ASN A 255 -17.30 -3.24 5.86
C ASN A 255 -17.14 -1.72 5.64
N PRO A 256 -18.13 -0.89 6.05
CA PRO A 256 -18.08 0.56 5.85
C PRO A 256 -16.93 1.26 6.59
N ASP A 257 -16.41 0.65 7.66
CA ASP A 257 -15.33 1.18 8.49
C ASP A 257 -13.93 0.82 7.95
N ASN A 258 -13.86 -0.03 6.92
CA ASN A 258 -12.59 -0.39 6.28
C ASN A 258 -11.99 0.83 5.53
N PRO A 259 -10.78 1.31 5.91
CA PRO A 259 -10.18 2.50 5.30
C PRO A 259 -9.77 2.30 3.84
N PHE A 260 -9.67 1.04 3.39
CA PHE A 260 -9.22 0.65 2.06
C PHE A 260 -10.35 0.26 1.10
N LYS A 261 -11.62 0.21 1.55
CA LYS A 261 -12.76 -0.30 0.76
C LYS A 261 -12.94 0.32 -0.63
N ASP A 262 -12.52 1.58 -0.79
CA ASP A 262 -12.64 2.35 -2.04
C ASP A 262 -11.31 2.43 -2.83
N TRP A 263 -10.22 1.91 -2.29
CA TRP A 263 -8.89 2.01 -2.90
C TRP A 263 -8.73 0.98 -4.01
N ASN A 264 -7.83 1.26 -4.96
CA ASN A 264 -7.36 0.22 -5.87
C ASN A 264 -6.49 -0.75 -5.07
N ALA A 265 -6.59 -2.03 -5.34
CA ALA A 265 -5.86 -3.05 -4.60
C ALA A 265 -5.00 -3.90 -5.54
N VAL A 266 -3.77 -4.17 -5.11
CA VAL A 266 -2.89 -5.17 -5.70
C VAL A 266 -2.49 -6.11 -4.58
N PHE A 267 -2.94 -7.35 -4.69
CA PHE A 267 -2.65 -8.42 -3.75
C PHE A 267 -1.53 -9.29 -4.34
N VAL A 268 -0.35 -9.19 -3.76
CA VAL A 268 0.86 -9.93 -4.15
C VAL A 268 0.84 -11.29 -3.45
N THR A 269 0.45 -12.32 -4.21
CA THR A 269 0.42 -13.71 -3.73
C THR A 269 1.84 -14.18 -3.38
N TYR A 270 1.92 -15.06 -2.38
CA TYR A 270 3.17 -15.64 -1.91
C TYR A 270 3.20 -17.15 -2.13
N CYS A 271 4.32 -17.67 -2.67
CA CYS A 271 4.49 -19.11 -2.92
C CYS A 271 5.96 -19.54 -3.06
N THR A 272 6.89 -18.73 -2.54
CA THR A 272 8.34 -18.85 -2.80
C THR A 272 9.16 -19.08 -1.54
N CYS A 273 8.53 -19.13 -0.37
CA CYS A 273 9.13 -19.48 0.92
C CYS A 273 10.33 -18.60 1.34
N ASP A 274 10.43 -17.39 0.79
CA ASP A 274 11.56 -16.45 0.89
C ASP A 274 11.13 -15.02 1.28
N VAL A 275 10.00 -14.91 1.97
CA VAL A 275 9.42 -13.65 2.49
C VAL A 275 9.28 -12.54 1.44
N HIS A 276 8.99 -12.92 0.19
CA HIS A 276 8.86 -12.04 -0.99
C HIS A 276 10.15 -11.37 -1.47
N PHE A 277 11.33 -11.77 -0.98
CA PHE A 277 12.57 -11.05 -1.29
C PHE A 277 13.73 -11.93 -1.78
N GLY A 278 13.51 -13.24 -1.86
CA GLY A 278 14.48 -14.17 -2.46
C GLY A 278 14.58 -14.07 -3.97
N ASP A 279 15.79 -14.33 -4.48
CA ASP A 279 16.13 -14.40 -5.91
C ASP A 279 17.30 -15.38 -6.12
N SER A 280 17.02 -16.68 -5.95
CA SER A 280 18.02 -17.76 -6.00
C SER A 280 17.39 -19.11 -6.31
N ASP A 281 18.19 -20.03 -6.85
CA ASP A 281 17.84 -21.45 -6.95
C ASP A 281 18.69 -22.25 -5.97
N MET A 282 18.03 -22.98 -5.07
CA MET A 282 18.70 -23.74 -4.01
C MET A 282 18.34 -25.22 -4.10
N THR A 283 19.36 -26.06 -3.93
CA THR A 283 19.18 -27.48 -3.62
C THR A 283 19.59 -27.69 -2.17
N TYR A 284 18.60 -27.94 -1.31
CA TYR A 284 18.83 -28.21 0.11
C TYR A 284 19.00 -29.70 0.34
N SER A 285 20.24 -30.13 0.59
CA SER A 285 20.58 -31.50 0.98
C SER A 285 20.59 -31.67 2.50
N GLY A 286 20.24 -32.86 2.98
CA GLY A 286 20.23 -33.13 4.42
C GLY A 286 19.71 -34.52 4.79
N ILE A 287 18.89 -34.57 5.85
CA ILE A 287 18.31 -35.81 6.38
C ILE A 287 17.13 -36.28 5.54
N LEU A 288 16.36 -35.34 4.98
CA LEU A 288 15.32 -35.62 3.99
C LEU A 288 15.95 -35.70 2.59
N PRO A 289 15.26 -36.31 1.60
CA PRO A 289 15.67 -36.20 0.21
C PRO A 289 15.95 -34.76 -0.20
N ASP A 290 16.84 -34.56 -1.17
CA ASP A 290 17.17 -33.23 -1.68
C ASP A 290 15.89 -32.48 -2.09
N VAL A 291 15.78 -31.23 -1.61
CA VAL A 291 14.65 -30.35 -1.92
C VAL A 291 15.16 -29.22 -2.81
N ASN A 292 14.60 -29.11 -4.01
CA ASN A 292 14.89 -28.00 -4.91
C ASN A 292 13.84 -26.91 -4.71
N VAL A 293 14.30 -25.68 -4.50
CA VAL A 293 13.43 -24.51 -4.34
C VAL A 293 13.96 -23.36 -5.19
N SER A 294 13.10 -22.82 -6.04
CA SER A 294 13.32 -21.56 -6.76
C SER A 294 12.77 -20.39 -5.95
N HIS A 295 13.60 -19.81 -5.10
CA HIS A 295 13.27 -18.56 -4.42
C HIS A 295 13.17 -17.44 -5.46
N ARG A 296 11.97 -16.89 -5.63
CA ARG A 296 11.60 -15.92 -6.68
C ARG A 296 10.68 -14.82 -6.15
N GLY A 297 10.57 -14.68 -4.84
CA GLY A 297 9.71 -13.70 -4.20
C GLY A 297 9.99 -12.29 -4.69
N TYR A 298 11.27 -11.92 -4.84
CA TYR A 298 11.64 -10.61 -5.35
C TYR A 298 11.14 -10.39 -6.78
N GLU A 299 11.40 -11.34 -7.68
CA GLU A 299 10.97 -11.23 -9.07
C GLU A 299 9.44 -11.19 -9.19
N ASN A 300 8.72 -12.05 -8.46
CA ASN A 300 7.26 -12.10 -8.39
C ASN A 300 6.67 -10.75 -7.95
N ALA A 301 7.19 -10.17 -6.87
CA ALA A 301 6.78 -8.87 -6.38
C ALA A 301 7.08 -7.73 -7.37
N LYS A 302 8.23 -7.77 -8.05
CA LYS A 302 8.59 -6.78 -9.09
C LYS A 302 7.68 -6.86 -10.32
N VAL A 303 7.15 -8.04 -10.67
CA VAL A 303 6.12 -8.17 -11.71
C VAL A 303 4.82 -7.50 -11.28
N ALA A 304 4.38 -7.72 -10.03
CA ALA A 304 3.20 -7.04 -9.50
C ALA A 304 3.40 -5.52 -9.40
N GLU A 305 4.58 -5.04 -9.00
CA GLU A 305 4.96 -3.62 -9.03
C GLU A 305 4.86 -3.04 -10.44
N LYS A 306 5.43 -3.72 -11.44
CA LYS A 306 5.36 -3.29 -12.84
C LYS A 306 3.90 -3.11 -13.27
N PHE A 307 3.07 -4.11 -13.00
CA PHE A 307 1.64 -4.05 -13.30
C PHE A 307 0.98 -2.86 -12.60
N ALA A 308 1.18 -2.72 -11.29
CA ALA A 308 0.62 -1.63 -10.51
C ALA A 308 1.00 -0.26 -11.08
N ARG A 309 2.28 -0.07 -11.43
CA ARG A 309 2.80 1.18 -12.01
C ARG A 309 2.19 1.49 -13.38
N GLU A 310 1.88 0.47 -14.17
CA GLU A 310 1.30 0.59 -15.50
C GLU A 310 -0.19 0.88 -15.47
N HIS A 311 -0.92 0.35 -14.48
CA HIS A 311 -2.37 0.53 -14.35
C HIS A 311 -2.79 1.65 -13.39
N PHE A 312 -1.89 2.09 -12.49
CA PHE A 312 -2.10 3.17 -11.53
C PHE A 312 -0.96 4.20 -11.65
N LEU A 313 -1.07 5.11 -12.61
CA LEU A 313 0.07 5.93 -13.07
C LEU A 313 0.56 6.96 -12.03
N ASN A 314 -0.34 7.52 -11.24
CA ASN A 314 -0.04 8.60 -10.30
C ASN A 314 -1.07 8.63 -9.14
N PRO A 315 -1.06 7.62 -8.27
CA PRO A 315 -1.94 7.59 -7.10
C PRO A 315 -1.66 8.80 -6.20
N ASP A 316 -2.69 9.32 -5.53
CA ASP A 316 -2.52 10.40 -4.55
C ASP A 316 -1.91 9.84 -3.24
N ALA A 317 -2.24 8.61 -2.88
CA ALA A 317 -1.67 7.89 -1.74
C ALA A 317 -1.45 6.41 -2.06
N VAL A 318 -0.40 5.84 -1.47
CA VAL A 318 -0.06 4.42 -1.53
C VAL A 318 0.08 3.91 -0.10
N PHE A 319 -0.59 2.80 0.20
CA PHE A 319 -0.43 2.06 1.44
C PHE A 319 0.22 0.71 1.10
N VAL A 320 1.39 0.45 1.64
CA VAL A 320 2.16 -0.77 1.41
C VAL A 320 2.12 -1.58 2.69
N THR A 321 1.56 -2.77 2.64
CA THR A 321 1.42 -3.61 3.83
C THR A 321 1.39 -5.08 3.46
N GLY A 322 1.51 -5.94 4.46
CA GLY A 322 1.44 -7.38 4.29
C GLY A 322 1.50 -8.06 5.63
N SER A 323 0.92 -9.25 5.71
CA SER A 323 0.79 -9.98 6.97
C SER A 323 1.85 -11.09 7.06
N SER A 324 2.43 -11.32 8.24
CA SER A 324 3.40 -12.41 8.47
C SER A 324 4.63 -12.28 7.54
N ALA A 325 4.96 -13.32 6.76
CA ALA A 325 5.98 -13.25 5.70
C ALA A 325 5.80 -12.06 4.73
N GLY A 326 4.55 -11.64 4.49
CA GLY A 326 4.22 -10.47 3.67
C GLY A 326 4.62 -9.14 4.30
N SER A 327 4.75 -9.06 5.63
CA SER A 327 5.24 -7.86 6.33
C SER A 327 6.63 -7.47 5.82
N TYR A 328 7.53 -8.45 5.77
CA TYR A 328 8.88 -8.26 5.23
C TYR A 328 8.84 -7.86 3.75
N GLY A 329 8.01 -8.51 2.94
CA GLY A 329 7.77 -8.11 1.56
C GLY A 329 7.38 -6.64 1.42
N ALA A 330 6.43 -6.17 2.24
CA ALA A 330 6.00 -4.78 2.26
C ALA A 330 7.15 -3.82 2.64
N LEU A 331 7.90 -4.13 3.70
CA LEU A 331 9.00 -3.30 4.21
C LEU A 331 10.18 -3.23 3.23
N PHE A 332 10.56 -4.35 2.60
CA PHE A 332 11.70 -4.42 1.70
C PHE A 332 11.40 -3.94 0.27
N HIS A 333 10.16 -4.06 -0.22
CA HIS A 333 9.77 -3.51 -1.54
C HIS A 333 9.32 -2.05 -1.51
N ALA A 334 9.01 -1.49 -0.34
CA ALA A 334 8.57 -0.10 -0.21
C ALA A 334 9.52 0.93 -0.86
N PRO A 335 10.87 0.84 -0.75
CA PRO A 335 11.78 1.77 -1.44
C PRO A 335 11.55 1.83 -2.95
N ALA A 336 11.40 0.68 -3.60
CA ALA A 336 11.14 0.61 -5.04
C ALA A 336 9.78 1.21 -5.41
N LEU A 337 8.75 0.99 -4.59
CA LEU A 337 7.41 1.57 -4.77
C LEU A 337 7.44 3.11 -4.60
N ILE A 338 8.14 3.63 -3.59
CA ILE A 338 8.31 5.08 -3.37
C ILE A 338 8.97 5.74 -4.59
N GLU A 339 9.97 5.08 -5.18
CA GLU A 339 10.63 5.55 -6.40
C GLU A 339 9.74 5.44 -7.65
N ALA A 340 8.83 4.45 -7.70
CA ALA A 340 7.86 4.29 -8.78
C ALA A 340 6.83 5.43 -8.79
N TRP A 341 6.41 5.93 -7.61
CA TRP A 341 5.42 7.01 -7.48
C TRP A 341 5.88 8.19 -6.62
N PRO A 342 6.93 8.94 -7.01
CA PRO A 342 7.64 9.89 -6.14
C PRO A 342 6.82 11.13 -5.71
N THR A 343 5.57 11.27 -6.17
CA THR A 343 4.65 12.35 -5.80
C THR A 343 3.49 11.92 -4.91
N SER A 344 3.33 10.63 -4.64
CA SER A 344 2.30 10.10 -3.75
C SER A 344 2.68 10.28 -2.29
N SER A 345 1.69 10.33 -1.41
CA SER A 345 1.91 10.04 0.01
C SER A 345 2.12 8.54 0.18
N PHE A 346 3.07 8.13 1.01
CA PHE A 346 3.40 6.72 1.26
C PHE A 346 3.26 6.38 2.72
N ASN A 347 2.58 5.26 2.98
CA ASN A 347 2.44 4.65 4.28
C ASN A 347 2.87 3.19 4.16
N VAL A 348 3.84 2.76 4.97
CA VAL A 348 4.40 1.41 4.96
C VAL A 348 4.17 0.78 6.32
N LEU A 349 3.42 -0.32 6.36
CA LEU A 349 3.08 -1.00 7.61
C LEU A 349 3.38 -2.49 7.51
N GLY A 350 4.30 -2.97 8.35
CA GLY A 350 4.48 -4.40 8.57
C GLY A 350 3.45 -4.97 9.56
N ASP A 351 2.64 -5.95 9.15
CA ASP A 351 1.63 -6.58 10.03
C ASP A 351 2.11 -7.97 10.50
N GLY A 352 2.45 -8.10 11.78
CA GLY A 352 2.93 -9.36 12.35
C GLY A 352 4.27 -9.80 11.77
N GLY A 353 5.17 -8.85 11.50
CA GLY A 353 6.55 -9.11 11.09
C GLY A 353 7.44 -7.91 11.38
N ASN A 354 8.17 -8.00 12.48
CA ASN A 354 8.95 -6.92 13.09
C ASN A 354 10.47 -7.15 13.00
N GLY A 355 10.91 -8.33 12.55
CA GLY A 355 12.34 -8.64 12.38
C GLY A 355 13.01 -9.33 13.56
N VAL A 356 12.23 -9.91 14.48
CA VAL A 356 12.78 -10.72 15.56
C VAL A 356 13.25 -12.06 14.99
N ILE A 357 14.57 -12.19 14.89
CA ILE A 357 15.29 -13.36 14.40
C ILE A 357 16.54 -13.56 15.25
N THR A 358 17.07 -14.78 15.29
CA THR A 358 18.33 -15.01 16.00
C THR A 358 19.51 -14.43 15.21
N PRO A 359 20.58 -13.93 15.85
CA PRO A 359 21.76 -13.45 15.15
C PRO A 359 22.39 -14.52 14.24
N SER A 360 22.30 -15.79 14.64
CA SER A 360 22.75 -16.93 13.83
C SER A 360 21.94 -17.05 12.53
N PHE A 361 20.62 -16.88 12.60
CA PHE A 361 19.76 -16.92 11.42
C PHE A 361 20.13 -15.82 10.42
N LEU A 362 20.27 -14.58 10.89
CA LEU A 362 20.63 -13.45 10.05
C LEU A 362 21.97 -13.67 9.33
N GLN A 363 22.97 -14.20 10.04
CA GLN A 363 24.32 -14.40 9.49
C GLN A 363 24.41 -15.58 8.52
N ASN A 364 23.64 -16.65 8.74
CA ASN A 364 23.85 -17.93 8.05
C ASN A 364 22.79 -18.24 6.98
N GLU A 365 21.56 -17.74 7.12
CA GLU A 365 20.43 -18.23 6.31
C GLU A 365 19.98 -17.23 5.23
N PHE A 366 20.19 -15.92 5.40
CA PHE A 366 19.82 -14.91 4.39
C PHE A 366 20.54 -15.10 3.05
N GLY A 367 21.75 -15.66 3.09
CA GLY A 367 22.53 -16.01 1.90
C GLY A 367 21.83 -17.05 1.01
N ASN A 368 21.02 -17.94 1.60
CA ASN A 368 20.28 -18.97 0.85
C ASN A 368 19.23 -18.35 -0.07
N TRP A 369 18.70 -17.17 0.26
CA TRP A 369 17.73 -16.46 -0.56
C TRP A 369 18.36 -15.47 -1.54
N ASN A 370 19.69 -15.25 -1.49
CA ASN A 370 20.38 -14.17 -2.21
C ASN A 370 19.77 -12.79 -1.90
N PHE A 371 19.42 -12.58 -0.63
CA PHE A 371 18.64 -11.44 -0.16
C PHE A 371 19.32 -10.08 -0.40
N GLU A 372 20.62 -10.00 -0.07
CA GLU A 372 21.41 -8.76 -0.11
C GLU A 372 21.51 -8.15 -1.52
N ALA A 373 21.49 -8.98 -2.57
CA ALA A 373 21.64 -8.53 -3.96
C ALA A 373 20.50 -7.61 -4.44
N ASN A 374 19.39 -7.60 -3.69
CA ASN A 374 18.18 -6.86 -4.01
C ASN A 374 17.94 -5.65 -3.10
N ILE A 375 18.76 -5.45 -2.06
CA ILE A 375 18.68 -4.30 -1.18
C ILE A 375 19.11 -3.02 -1.93
N PRO A 376 18.37 -1.90 -1.79
CA PRO A 376 18.68 -0.66 -2.50
C PRO A 376 20.06 -0.10 -2.11
N THR A 377 20.98 -0.05 -3.08
CA THR A 377 22.34 0.48 -2.88
C THR A 377 22.41 2.02 -2.84
N ASN A 378 21.32 2.70 -3.20
CA ASN A 378 21.22 4.16 -3.18
C ASN A 378 20.77 4.72 -1.83
N VAL A 379 20.27 3.87 -0.93
CA VAL A 379 19.89 4.22 0.45
C VAL A 379 21.09 3.93 1.36
N PRO A 380 21.76 4.95 1.92
CA PRO A 380 22.90 4.74 2.80
C PRO A 380 22.52 3.91 4.03
N GLY A 381 23.31 2.89 4.38
CA GLY A 381 23.09 2.06 5.56
C GLY A 381 22.15 0.87 5.35
N ALA A 382 21.30 0.88 4.31
CA ALA A 382 20.30 -0.18 4.10
C ALA A 382 20.94 -1.55 3.82
N LEU A 383 21.99 -1.61 3.00
CA LEU A 383 22.70 -2.85 2.72
C LEU A 383 23.53 -3.31 3.92
N GLU A 384 24.19 -2.37 4.59
CA GLU A 384 24.98 -2.65 5.79
C GLU A 384 24.10 -3.23 6.90
N ALA A 385 22.89 -2.70 7.11
CA ALA A 385 21.94 -3.19 8.11
C ALA A 385 21.72 -4.71 8.03
N ILE A 386 21.58 -5.22 6.81
CA ILE A 386 21.39 -6.66 6.57
C ILE A 386 22.72 -7.41 6.55
N SER A 387 23.69 -6.95 5.78
CA SER A 387 24.96 -7.66 5.55
C SER A 387 25.91 -7.70 6.75
N SER A 388 25.85 -6.71 7.65
CA SER A 388 26.64 -6.69 8.90
C SER A 388 25.91 -7.24 10.11
N GLY A 389 24.66 -7.69 9.94
CA GLY A 389 23.88 -8.32 11.01
C GLY A 389 23.21 -7.36 12.00
N ALA A 390 23.01 -6.09 11.64
CA ALA A 390 22.31 -5.14 12.51
C ALA A 390 20.78 -5.29 12.46
N GLY A 391 20.25 -5.87 11.38
CA GLY A 391 18.87 -6.31 11.28
C GLY A 391 17.88 -5.21 10.92
N MET A 392 16.62 -5.42 11.31
CA MET A 392 15.50 -4.57 10.86
C MET A 392 15.50 -3.18 11.47
N VAL A 393 16.06 -2.99 12.67
CA VAL A 393 16.16 -1.68 13.34
C VAL A 393 16.94 -0.70 12.45
N ASP A 394 18.19 -1.05 12.13
CA ASP A 394 19.06 -0.25 11.27
C ASP A 394 18.51 -0.12 9.84
N TYR A 395 17.87 -1.17 9.32
CA TYR A 395 17.28 -1.11 7.99
C TYR A 395 16.13 -0.08 7.94
N ILE A 396 15.22 -0.12 8.91
CA ILE A 396 14.10 0.81 9.00
C ILE A 396 14.61 2.24 9.24
N ASP A 397 15.59 2.44 10.11
CA ASP A 397 16.23 3.75 10.32
C ASP A 397 16.77 4.32 8.99
N ALA A 398 17.56 3.52 8.27
CA ALA A 398 18.15 3.93 6.99
C ALA A 398 17.10 4.33 5.94
N VAL A 399 16.03 3.53 5.76
CA VAL A 399 14.99 3.84 4.77
C VAL A 399 14.07 4.96 5.23
N ALA A 400 13.73 5.04 6.52
CA ALA A 400 12.85 6.07 7.05
C ALA A 400 13.52 7.45 7.02
N ASP A 401 14.81 7.56 7.37
CA ASP A 401 15.60 8.80 7.23
C ASP A 401 15.74 9.20 5.77
N PHE A 402 16.09 8.24 4.91
CA PHE A 402 16.26 8.53 3.49
C PHE A 402 14.95 9.04 2.89
N TYR A 403 13.84 8.32 3.11
CA TYR A 403 12.48 8.62 2.63
C TYR A 403 11.61 9.35 3.67
N ASN A 404 12.12 10.45 4.23
CA ASN A 404 11.47 11.26 5.29
C ASN A 404 10.07 11.87 5.01
N ARG A 405 9.47 11.62 3.84
CA ARG A 405 8.07 12.00 3.52
C ARG A 405 7.11 10.80 3.48
N SER A 406 7.63 9.61 3.73
CA SER A 406 6.86 8.38 3.93
C SER A 406 6.73 8.08 5.41
N THR A 407 5.64 7.44 5.81
CA THR A 407 5.45 6.91 7.16
C THR A 407 5.77 5.42 7.17
N TRP A 408 6.42 4.97 8.24
CA TRP A 408 6.84 3.58 8.43
C TRP A 408 6.30 3.07 9.75
N ALA A 409 5.88 1.82 9.79
CA ALA A 409 5.34 1.26 11.01
C ALA A 409 5.39 -0.25 11.03
N HIS A 410 5.23 -0.79 12.24
CA HIS A 410 4.80 -2.17 12.40
C HIS A 410 3.65 -2.30 13.39
N TYR A 411 2.90 -3.38 13.22
CA TYR A 411 1.96 -3.92 14.18
C TYR A 411 2.45 -5.29 14.64
N SER A 412 2.34 -5.56 15.94
CA SER A 412 2.47 -6.88 16.53
C SER A 412 1.52 -7.00 17.71
N THR A 413 1.09 -8.22 18.07
CA THR A 413 0.73 -8.46 19.48
C THR A 413 1.99 -8.71 20.28
N ALA A 414 1.92 -8.49 21.59
CA ALA A 414 3.03 -8.69 22.52
C ALA A 414 3.67 -10.07 22.36
N TYR A 415 2.85 -11.10 22.12
CA TYR A 415 3.26 -12.50 22.13
C TYR A 415 2.98 -13.24 20.82
N ASP A 416 2.87 -12.52 19.68
CA ASP A 416 2.51 -13.00 18.33
C ASP A 416 2.71 -14.51 18.14
N GLY A 417 1.61 -15.23 18.36
CA GLY A 417 1.59 -16.64 18.72
C GLY A 417 1.23 -17.58 17.59
N GLY A 418 1.26 -18.88 17.90
CA GLY A 418 0.81 -19.93 17.00
C GLY A 418 1.94 -20.54 16.16
N PHE A 419 1.67 -21.76 15.66
CA PHE A 419 2.64 -22.55 14.89
C PHE A 419 3.18 -21.80 13.66
N GLY A 420 2.32 -21.07 12.94
CA GLY A 420 2.72 -20.26 11.79
C GLY A 420 2.98 -18.79 12.11
N GLY A 421 2.93 -18.39 13.38
CA GLY A 421 3.16 -17.03 13.86
C GLY A 421 4.64 -16.71 14.07
N GLN A 422 4.94 -15.49 14.51
CA GLN A 422 6.33 -15.05 14.68
C GLN A 422 7.07 -15.88 15.74
N THR A 423 6.44 -16.15 16.88
CA THR A 423 7.03 -17.00 17.94
C THR A 423 7.25 -18.45 17.50
N GLY A 424 6.42 -18.98 16.60
CA GLY A 424 6.64 -20.29 15.99
C GLY A 424 7.94 -20.34 15.20
N PHE A 425 8.16 -19.38 14.30
CA PHE A 425 9.40 -19.28 13.52
C PHE A 425 10.61 -18.93 14.38
N TYR A 426 10.44 -18.04 15.37
CA TYR A 426 11.50 -17.72 16.32
C TYR A 426 11.95 -18.96 17.09
N ASN A 427 11.00 -19.79 17.56
CA ASN A 427 11.33 -21.03 18.24
C ASN A 427 12.03 -22.06 17.33
N VAL A 428 11.72 -22.08 16.02
CA VAL A 428 12.47 -22.89 15.04
C VAL A 428 13.92 -22.40 14.95
N MET A 429 14.16 -21.08 14.94
CA MET A 429 15.50 -20.50 14.91
C MET A 429 16.30 -20.77 16.19
N LEU A 430 15.64 -20.78 17.36
CA LEU A 430 16.26 -21.11 18.65
C LEU A 430 16.66 -22.59 18.76
N ASN A 431 16.05 -23.47 17.96
CA ASN A 431 16.20 -24.93 18.06
C ASN A 431 16.81 -25.52 16.78
N ASP A 432 17.95 -24.96 16.33
CA ASP A 432 18.76 -25.47 15.22
C ASP A 432 17.96 -25.68 13.91
N SER A 433 17.02 -24.79 13.61
CA SER A 433 16.14 -24.86 12.44
C SER A 433 15.27 -26.12 12.37
N ASN A 434 14.95 -26.73 13.51
CA ASN A 434 14.02 -27.85 13.60
C ASN A 434 12.57 -27.36 13.39
N PRO A 435 11.90 -27.68 12.27
CA PRO A 435 10.54 -27.17 12.00
C PRO A 435 9.48 -27.67 12.99
N PHE A 436 9.74 -28.77 13.70
CA PHE A 436 8.81 -29.28 14.71
C PHE A 436 8.76 -28.43 15.97
N SER A 437 9.77 -27.59 16.23
CA SER A 437 9.79 -26.68 17.37
C SER A 437 8.71 -25.58 17.27
N ALA A 438 8.20 -25.29 16.07
CA ALA A 438 7.03 -24.42 15.93
C ALA A 438 5.77 -25.00 16.62
N LEU A 439 5.69 -26.32 16.84
CA LEU A 439 4.56 -26.93 17.56
C LEU A 439 4.55 -26.59 19.05
N SER A 440 5.68 -26.16 19.59
CA SER A 440 5.85 -25.63 20.95
C SER A 440 6.19 -24.14 20.94
N TRP A 441 5.65 -23.38 19.97
CA TRP A 441 5.89 -21.94 19.78
C TRP A 441 5.86 -21.10 21.06
N TRP A 442 5.04 -21.48 22.04
CA TRP A 442 4.92 -20.81 23.34
C TRP A 442 6.22 -20.81 24.16
N GLU A 443 7.17 -21.71 23.88
CA GLU A 443 8.48 -21.75 24.54
C GLU A 443 9.36 -20.55 24.18
N GLY A 444 9.22 -20.02 22.96
CA GLY A 444 9.95 -18.83 22.50
C GLY A 444 9.21 -17.51 22.73
N THR A 445 7.98 -17.56 23.25
CA THR A 445 7.08 -16.41 23.32
C THR A 445 7.59 -15.27 24.22
N CYS A 446 8.16 -15.59 25.37
CA CYS A 446 8.67 -14.56 26.29
C CYS A 446 9.91 -13.86 25.74
N GLU A 447 10.89 -14.61 25.25
CA GLU A 447 12.10 -14.04 24.64
C GLU A 447 11.74 -13.23 23.38
N PHE A 448 10.82 -13.70 22.56
CA PHE A 448 10.31 -12.94 21.42
C PHE A 448 9.72 -11.58 21.84
N ASN A 449 8.92 -11.55 22.91
CA ASN A 449 8.30 -10.32 23.40
C ASN A 449 9.37 -9.29 23.83
N GLU A 450 10.36 -9.72 24.59
CA GLU A 450 11.49 -8.86 25.02
C GLU A 450 12.21 -8.26 23.80
N VAL A 451 12.62 -9.10 22.84
CA VAL A 451 13.34 -8.65 21.64
C VAL A 451 12.44 -7.77 20.76
N MET A 452 11.14 -8.07 20.66
CA MET A 452 10.18 -7.27 19.87
C MET A 452 10.04 -5.86 20.43
N ILE A 453 9.86 -5.72 21.75
CA ILE A 453 9.73 -4.42 22.41
C ILE A 453 11.02 -3.62 22.24
N ASP A 454 12.17 -4.23 22.49
CA ASP A 454 13.48 -3.57 22.34
C ASP A 454 13.66 -3.05 20.90
N GLN A 455 13.40 -3.88 19.89
CA GLN A 455 13.49 -3.45 18.49
C GLN A 455 12.49 -2.33 18.16
N ALA A 456 11.26 -2.41 18.68
CA ALA A 456 10.21 -1.42 18.42
C ALA A 456 10.58 -0.05 18.97
N VAL A 457 11.02 -0.01 20.23
CA VAL A 457 11.42 1.21 20.94
C VAL A 457 12.69 1.79 20.33
N GLU A 458 13.71 0.97 20.06
CA GLU A 458 14.95 1.44 19.45
C GLU A 458 14.71 2.05 18.06
N THR A 459 13.89 1.39 17.22
CA THR A 459 13.52 1.93 15.91
C THR A 459 12.76 3.25 16.03
N ALA A 460 11.85 3.37 17.01
CA ALA A 460 11.11 4.62 17.24
C ALA A 460 11.99 5.76 17.75
N ASP A 461 13.04 5.46 18.51
CA ASP A 461 14.02 6.46 18.95
C ASP A 461 14.90 6.94 17.79
N LEU A 462 15.34 6.03 16.91
CA LEU A 462 16.15 6.36 15.73
C LEU A 462 15.35 7.11 14.65
N ALA A 463 14.17 6.60 14.30
CA ALA A 463 13.31 7.12 13.21
C ALA A 463 12.09 7.92 13.73
N SER A 464 12.27 8.68 14.82
CA SER A 464 11.18 9.37 15.54
C SER A 464 10.32 10.34 14.73
N GLU A 465 10.79 10.82 13.58
CA GLU A 465 10.04 11.78 12.74
C GLU A 465 8.88 11.14 11.97
N ASN A 466 9.01 9.86 11.59
CA ASN A 466 8.09 9.22 10.65
C ASN A 466 7.90 7.70 10.86
N TYR A 467 8.42 7.13 11.95
CA TYR A 467 8.15 5.75 12.35
C TYR A 467 7.27 5.66 13.60
N ARG A 468 6.30 4.74 13.62
CA ARG A 468 5.55 4.36 14.84
C ARG A 468 5.31 2.87 14.94
N PHE A 469 5.00 2.38 16.14
CA PHE A 469 4.57 1.00 16.34
C PHE A 469 3.21 0.90 17.03
N TYR A 470 2.54 -0.23 16.83
CA TYR A 470 1.36 -0.65 17.60
C TYR A 470 1.62 -2.05 18.17
N ILE A 471 1.65 -2.15 19.50
CA ILE A 471 1.78 -3.41 20.24
C ILE A 471 0.47 -3.69 20.97
N GLY A 472 -0.30 -4.65 20.47
CA GLY A 472 -1.55 -5.12 21.10
C GLY A 472 -1.30 -6.21 22.16
N ALA A 473 -2.28 -6.48 23.01
CA ALA A 473 -2.18 -7.55 24.00
C ALA A 473 -2.30 -8.95 23.37
N GLY A 474 -1.89 -9.96 24.13
CA GLY A 474 -2.11 -11.36 23.80
C GLY A 474 -1.21 -11.86 22.68
N SER A 475 -1.71 -12.86 21.96
CA SER A 475 -0.91 -13.72 21.08
C SER A 475 -1.48 -13.83 19.66
N GLN A 476 -2.40 -12.95 19.26
CA GLN A 476 -2.92 -12.92 17.89
C GLN A 476 -1.78 -12.75 16.87
N HIS A 477 -1.68 -13.68 15.93
CA HIS A 477 -0.83 -13.50 14.76
C HIS A 477 -1.55 -12.68 13.69
N THR A 478 -1.00 -11.53 13.36
CA THR A 478 -1.51 -10.58 12.33
C THR A 478 -2.89 -9.98 12.62
N MET A 479 -3.16 -8.80 12.06
CA MET A 479 -4.43 -8.10 12.24
C MET A 479 -5.25 -7.94 10.96
N TYR A 480 -4.63 -7.93 9.78
CA TYR A 480 -5.33 -7.55 8.53
C TYR A 480 -6.58 -8.39 8.24
N GLY A 481 -6.55 -9.69 8.56
CA GLY A 481 -7.68 -10.61 8.35
C GLY A 481 -8.64 -10.75 9.53
N ASN A 482 -8.52 -9.92 10.57
CA ASN A 482 -9.24 -10.08 11.83
C ASN A 482 -10.12 -8.86 12.14
N ASN A 483 -11.38 -9.08 12.51
CA ASN A 483 -12.30 -8.01 12.92
C ASN A 483 -11.88 -7.27 14.20
N LYS A 484 -10.90 -7.81 14.94
CA LYS A 484 -10.24 -7.11 16.06
C LYS A 484 -9.73 -5.73 15.66
N VAL A 485 -9.36 -5.50 14.40
CA VAL A 485 -8.94 -4.16 13.94
C VAL A 485 -9.94 -3.04 14.23
N TYR A 486 -11.23 -3.37 14.33
CA TYR A 486 -12.31 -2.41 14.56
C TYR A 486 -12.74 -2.28 16.03
N SER A 487 -12.28 -3.16 16.91
CA SER A 487 -12.82 -3.28 18.28
C SER A 487 -11.78 -3.46 19.37
N ASP A 488 -10.61 -3.98 19.02
CA ASP A 488 -9.52 -4.18 19.97
C ASP A 488 -8.88 -2.83 20.30
N GLN A 489 -8.88 -2.49 21.58
CA GLN A 489 -8.30 -1.29 22.17
C GLN A 489 -7.20 -1.64 23.17
N SER A 490 -6.75 -2.91 23.18
CA SER A 490 -5.78 -3.41 24.15
C SER A 490 -4.41 -2.75 24.02
N GLY A 491 -4.08 -2.17 22.86
CA GLY A 491 -2.86 -1.40 22.63
C GLY A 491 -2.77 -0.07 23.38
N GLY A 492 -3.80 0.35 24.12
CA GLY A 492 -3.76 1.58 24.95
C GLY A 492 -4.57 2.76 24.38
N GLU A 493 -4.87 3.71 25.28
CA GLU A 493 -5.57 4.99 25.00
C GLU A 493 -6.91 4.91 24.24
N ASP A 494 -7.71 3.86 24.43
CA ASP A 494 -8.98 3.64 23.73
C ASP A 494 -8.86 3.66 22.18
N GLN A 495 -7.65 3.58 21.62
CA GLN A 495 -7.41 3.66 20.18
C GLN A 495 -7.50 2.27 19.52
N THR A 496 -8.42 2.11 18.58
CA THR A 496 -8.50 0.90 17.77
C THR A 496 -7.39 0.88 16.71
N ILE A 497 -7.05 -0.31 16.20
CA ILE A 497 -6.04 -0.43 15.13
C ILE A 497 -6.50 0.34 13.88
N VAL A 498 -7.80 0.33 13.55
CA VAL A 498 -8.33 1.12 12.43
C VAL A 498 -8.17 2.62 12.64
N ASP A 499 -8.40 3.13 13.85
CA ASP A 499 -8.20 4.55 14.16
C ASP A 499 -6.73 4.93 14.02
N TRP A 500 -5.81 4.11 14.53
CA TRP A 500 -4.37 4.33 14.41
C TRP A 500 -3.88 4.33 12.95
N ILE A 501 -4.41 3.45 12.10
CA ILE A 501 -4.11 3.45 10.66
C ILE A 501 -4.69 4.68 9.96
N VAL A 502 -5.89 5.12 10.34
CA VAL A 502 -6.48 6.35 9.82
C VAL A 502 -5.62 7.56 10.17
N ASP A 503 -5.07 7.60 11.39
CA ASP A 503 -4.14 8.64 11.83
C ASP A 503 -2.81 8.57 11.05
N MET A 504 -2.26 7.37 10.83
CA MET A 504 -1.09 7.15 9.95
C MET A 504 -1.34 7.71 8.54
N ILE A 505 -2.46 7.35 7.91
CA ILE A 505 -2.81 7.80 6.55
C ILE A 505 -3.00 9.33 6.50
N ALA A 506 -3.48 9.92 7.59
CA ALA A 506 -3.70 11.36 7.71
C ALA A 506 -2.43 12.14 8.08
N PHE A 507 -1.40 11.48 8.60
CA PHE A 507 -0.16 12.09 9.02
C PHE A 507 0.59 12.72 7.83
N ASP A 508 1.02 13.96 8.01
CA ASP A 508 1.83 14.70 7.04
C ASP A 508 3.03 15.33 7.77
N PRO A 509 4.25 14.78 7.61
CA PRO A 509 5.44 15.28 8.31
C PRO A 509 5.80 16.72 7.90
N ASP A 510 5.32 17.20 6.74
CA ASP A 510 5.53 18.57 6.27
C ASP A 510 4.47 19.58 6.78
N SER A 511 3.46 19.09 7.53
CA SER A 511 2.38 19.90 8.08
C SER A 511 2.86 20.78 9.23
N SER A 512 2.33 22.00 9.30
CA SER A 512 2.56 22.89 10.46
C SER A 512 1.70 22.56 11.67
N ASP A 513 0.75 21.63 11.50
CA ASP A 513 -0.23 21.15 12.47
C ASP A 513 -0.55 19.70 12.06
N PRO A 514 0.40 18.76 12.25
CA PRO A 514 0.23 17.38 11.83
C PRO A 514 -0.87 16.70 12.68
N THR A 515 -1.62 15.79 12.07
CA THR A 515 -2.42 14.83 12.83
C THR A 515 -1.51 14.11 13.82
N GLU A 516 -2.00 13.89 15.03
CA GLU A 516 -1.27 13.14 16.04
C GLU A 516 -1.26 11.66 15.66
N TRP A 517 -0.07 11.08 15.52
CA TRP A 517 0.14 9.65 15.29
C TRP A 517 1.21 9.19 16.26
N GLN A 518 0.84 8.30 17.18
CA GLN A 518 1.64 7.96 18.37
C GLN A 518 2.09 6.49 18.34
N ASN A 519 3.10 6.19 19.15
CA ASN A 519 3.43 4.81 19.50
C ASN A 519 2.35 4.30 20.44
N VAL A 520 1.90 3.07 20.23
CA VAL A 520 0.80 2.45 20.95
C VAL A 520 1.32 1.13 21.53
N GLU A 521 1.18 0.96 22.84
CA GLU A 521 1.65 -0.22 23.58
C GLU A 521 0.62 -0.60 24.64
N CYS A 522 0.30 -1.89 24.66
CA CYS A 522 -0.64 -2.46 25.62
C CYS A 522 -0.26 -2.16 27.07
N THR A 523 -1.28 -1.95 27.91
CA THR A 523 -1.09 -1.79 29.36
C THR A 523 -1.21 -3.11 30.12
N ASP A 524 -1.91 -4.07 29.54
CA ASP A 524 -2.15 -5.43 30.05
C ASP A 524 -1.83 -6.41 28.92
N CYS A 525 -0.55 -6.46 28.56
CA CYS A 525 -0.07 -7.19 27.39
C CYS A 525 -0.24 -8.70 27.53
N GLU A 526 -0.24 -9.20 28.76
CA GLU A 526 -0.36 -10.60 29.16
C GLU A 526 -1.75 -11.18 28.92
N THR A 527 -2.77 -10.32 28.78
CA THR A 527 -4.14 -10.74 28.57
C THR A 527 -4.33 -11.35 27.18
N VAL A 528 -4.70 -12.64 27.15
CA VAL A 528 -5.00 -13.35 25.90
C VAL A 528 -6.45 -13.10 25.50
N LEU A 529 -6.65 -12.50 24.33
CA LEU A 529 -7.98 -12.11 23.87
C LEU A 529 -8.72 -13.31 23.25
N PRO A 530 -10.08 -13.31 23.25
CA PRO A 530 -10.84 -14.36 22.60
C PRO A 530 -10.43 -14.58 21.13
N GLY A 531 -10.20 -15.83 20.76
CA GLY A 531 -9.76 -16.23 19.42
C GLY A 531 -8.24 -16.21 19.21
N ASP A 532 -7.47 -15.73 20.18
CA ASP A 532 -6.01 -15.78 20.10
C ASP A 532 -5.47 -17.22 20.14
N PRO A 533 -4.33 -17.48 19.48
CA PRO A 533 -3.56 -18.70 19.64
C PRO A 533 -3.22 -18.98 21.11
N ILE A 534 -3.60 -20.17 21.60
CA ILE A 534 -3.17 -20.71 22.90
C ILE A 534 -2.58 -22.11 22.71
N PRO A 535 -1.70 -22.58 23.62
CA PRO A 535 -1.22 -23.95 23.60
C PRO A 535 -2.38 -24.97 23.66
N PRO A 536 -2.21 -26.20 23.13
CA PRO A 536 -3.24 -27.24 23.17
C PRO A 536 -3.74 -27.56 24.59
N VAL A 537 -2.88 -27.37 25.59
CA VAL A 537 -3.21 -27.43 27.00
C VAL A 537 -3.04 -26.01 27.57
N ALA A 538 -4.15 -25.34 27.90
CA ALA A 538 -4.16 -23.92 28.30
C ALA A 538 -3.34 -23.59 29.57
N GLN A 539 -2.91 -24.60 30.34
CA GLN A 539 -2.02 -24.44 31.50
C GLN A 539 -0.56 -24.81 31.19
N THR A 540 -0.15 -24.70 29.93
CA THR A 540 1.25 -24.90 29.54
C THR A 540 1.99 -23.59 29.68
N ALA A 541 3.01 -23.53 30.53
CA ALA A 541 3.83 -22.33 30.69
C ALA A 541 4.31 -21.81 29.32
N PRO A 542 4.29 -20.48 29.08
CA PRO A 542 3.92 -19.42 30.03
C PRO A 542 2.41 -19.12 30.13
N PHE A 543 1.52 -19.93 29.57
CA PHE A 543 0.07 -19.71 29.61
C PHE A 543 -0.57 -20.30 30.88
N PHE A 544 -1.36 -19.49 31.57
CA PHE A 544 -2.06 -19.87 32.80
C PHE A 544 -3.51 -19.36 32.79
N ASN A 545 -4.35 -19.95 33.64
CA ASN A 545 -5.70 -19.43 33.88
C ASN A 545 -5.67 -18.53 35.12
N ASP A 546 -6.10 -17.28 34.97
CA ASP A 546 -6.34 -16.36 36.07
C ASP A 546 -7.78 -15.85 36.03
N MET A 547 -8.51 -16.03 37.13
CA MET A 547 -9.91 -15.61 37.32
C MET A 547 -10.92 -15.98 36.20
N GLY A 548 -10.59 -16.94 35.33
CA GLY A 548 -11.44 -17.40 34.23
C GLY A 548 -10.93 -16.99 32.84
N ASP A 549 -9.91 -16.14 32.79
CA ASP A 549 -9.24 -15.70 31.58
C ASP A 549 -7.88 -16.40 31.43
N THR A 550 -7.42 -16.53 30.19
CA THR A 550 -6.05 -17.02 29.91
C THR A 550 -5.09 -15.84 29.90
N VAL A 551 -3.99 -15.98 30.63
CA VAL A 551 -2.94 -14.97 30.75
C VAL A 551 -1.57 -15.58 30.45
N ILE A 552 -0.66 -14.77 29.93
CA ILE A 552 0.74 -15.14 29.66
C ILE A 552 1.60 -14.59 30.79
N MET A 553 2.27 -15.47 31.54
CA MET A 553 3.17 -15.09 32.62
C MET A 553 4.60 -15.52 32.28
N CYS A 554 5.38 -14.57 31.78
CA CYS A 554 6.82 -14.73 31.63
C CYS A 554 7.49 -14.61 33.01
N SER A 555 8.38 -15.54 33.34
CA SER A 555 9.11 -15.50 34.61
C SER A 555 10.15 -14.39 34.60
N GLU A 556 10.14 -13.52 35.63
CA GLU A 556 11.18 -12.51 35.89
C GLU A 556 12.60 -13.09 36.02
#